data_AF-A0A2V5UU26-F1
#
_entry.id   AF-A0A2V5UU26-F1
#
_cell.length_a   1.000
_cell.length_b   1.000
_cell.length_c   1.000
_cell.angle_alpha   90.00
_cell.angle_beta   90.00
_cell.angle_gamma   90.00
#
_symmetry.space_group_name_H-M   'P 1'
#
loop_
_entity.id
_entity.type
_entity.pdbx_description
1 polymer ?
#
loop_
_entity_poly.entity_id
_entity_poly.type
_entity_poly.pdbx_seq_one_letter_code
_entity_poly.pdbx_strand_id
1 'polypeptide(L)'
;MRTVATSAHSKILILDFGSQYTQVIGRRVRELQVYSEIVRFDTPATEIARLKPNGLILSGGPASVYDKGAPHLDPKIFSLGIPVLGICYGMQLMAHHLGGQ
;
A
#
# COMPACT_ATOMS: atom_id res chain seq x y z
N MET A 1 14.92 -20.24 -11.83
CA MET A 1 14.73 -19.07 -12.71
C MET A 1 13.74 -18.12 -12.07
N ARG A 2 14.16 -16.93 -11.65
CA ARG A 2 13.28 -15.76 -11.62
C ARG A 2 14.14 -14.52 -11.78
N THR A 3 13.94 -13.91 -12.93
CA THR A 3 14.65 -12.78 -13.50
C THR A 3 14.64 -11.62 -12.50
N VAL A 4 15.81 -11.25 -11.98
CA VAL A 4 16.00 -9.93 -11.38
C VAL A 4 15.98 -8.97 -12.55
N ALA A 5 14.84 -8.31 -12.77
CA ALA A 5 14.76 -7.20 -13.72
C ALA A 5 15.67 -6.08 -13.19
N THR A 6 16.88 -6.03 -13.73
CA THR A 6 17.78 -4.89 -13.60
C THR A 6 17.33 -3.79 -14.58
N SER A 7 17.28 -2.54 -14.08
CA SER A 7 17.14 -1.28 -14.85
C SER A 7 15.75 -0.60 -14.96
N ALA A 8 15.03 -0.45 -13.86
CA ALA A 8 14.20 0.74 -13.58
C ALA A 8 14.18 0.95 -12.06
N HIS A 9 14.31 2.18 -11.56
CA HIS A 9 14.31 2.43 -10.11
C HIS A 9 13.07 1.82 -9.46
N SER A 10 13.25 0.76 -8.65
CA SER A 10 12.15 0.12 -7.92
C SER A 10 11.45 1.16 -7.05
N LYS A 11 10.14 1.31 -7.23
CA LYS A 11 9.28 2.25 -6.50
C LYS A 11 8.21 1.49 -5.70
N ILE A 12 8.12 1.80 -4.42
CA ILE A 12 7.04 1.34 -3.54
C ILE A 12 6.22 2.55 -3.11
N LEU A 13 4.90 2.49 -3.30
CA LEU A 13 3.99 3.46 -2.68
C LEU A 13 3.48 2.90 -1.36
N ILE A 14 3.40 3.78 -0.36
CA ILE A 14 2.87 3.46 0.96
C ILE A 14 1.59 4.27 1.13
N LEU A 15 0.44 3.61 1.17
CA LEU A 15 -0.83 4.24 1.49
C LEU A 15 -0.94 4.38 3.00
N ASP A 16 -1.02 5.63 3.47
CA ASP A 16 -1.08 5.96 4.90
C ASP A 16 -2.52 6.02 5.41
N PHE A 17 -2.86 5.09 6.29
CA PHE A 17 -4.13 5.02 7.03
C PHE A 17 -4.02 5.62 8.45
N GLY A 18 -2.98 6.43 8.71
CA GLY A 18 -2.77 7.12 9.98
C GLY A 18 -1.91 6.35 10.99
N SER A 19 -1.05 5.43 10.53
CA SER A 19 -0.15 4.69 11.41
C SER A 19 1.00 5.56 11.91
N GLN A 20 1.29 5.48 13.21
CA GLN A 20 2.54 6.01 13.78
C GLN A 20 3.81 5.42 13.14
N TYR A 21 3.70 4.28 12.45
CA TYR A 21 4.82 3.57 11.82
C TYR A 21 4.96 3.85 10.32
N THR A 22 4.08 4.63 9.67
CA THR A 22 4.15 4.86 8.21
C THR A 22 5.52 5.39 7.78
N GLN A 23 6.07 6.34 8.53
CA GLN A 23 7.41 6.88 8.25
C GLN A 23 8.53 5.84 8.47
N VAL A 24 8.38 4.96 9.48
CA VAL A 24 9.34 3.88 9.74
C VAL A 24 9.33 2.87 8.59
N ILE A 25 8.15 2.50 8.08
CA ILE A 25 8.00 1.66 6.89
C ILE A 25 8.73 2.31 5.69
N GLY A 26 8.48 3.60 5.45
CA GLY A 26 9.15 4.35 4.39
C GLY A 26 10.66 4.35 4.50
N ARG A 27 11.19 4.52 5.71
CA ARG A 27 12.63 4.42 6.00
C ARG A 27 13.17 3.01 5.74
N ARG A 28 12.50 1.94 6.20
CA ARG A 28 12.94 0.55 5.98
C ARG A 28 13.01 0.19 4.50
N VAL A 29 12.05 0.66 3.69
CA VAL A 29 12.10 0.46 2.23
C VAL A 29 13.33 1.16 1.63
N ARG A 30 13.65 2.39 2.07
CA ARG A 30 14.84 3.12 1.59
C ARG A 30 16.15 2.48 2.04
N GLU A 31 16.21 1.91 3.23
CA GLU A 31 17.37 1.14 3.71
C GLU A 31 17.67 -0.07 2.79
N LEU A 32 16.64 -0.63 2.16
CA LEU A 32 16.75 -1.68 1.13
C LEU A 32 17.10 -1.15 -0.27
N GLN A 33 17.52 0.12 -0.41
CA GLN A 33 17.87 0.77 -1.68
C GLN A 33 16.71 0.86 -2.68
N VAL A 34 15.47 0.93 -2.19
CA VAL A 34 14.25 1.06 -3.00
C VAL A 34 13.63 2.44 -2.76
N TYR A 35 13.20 3.13 -3.83
CA TYR A 35 12.52 4.42 -3.69
C TYR A 35 11.14 4.20 -3.05
N SER A 36 10.81 5.03 -2.05
CA SER A 36 9.51 4.99 -1.39
C SER A 36 8.87 6.37 -1.30
N GLU A 37 7.57 6.40 -1.57
CA GLU A 37 6.72 7.59 -1.52
C GLU A 37 5.47 7.26 -0.70
N ILE A 38 5.12 8.15 0.22
CA ILE A 38 3.95 8.00 1.09
C ILE A 38 2.84 8.84 0.48
N VAL A 39 1.68 8.21 0.25
CA VAL A 39 0.47 8.84 -0.28
C VAL A 39 -0.68 8.62 0.69
N ARG A 40 -1.74 9.41 0.56
CA ARG A 40 -2.93 9.25 1.41
C ARG A 40 -3.66 7.95 1.07
N PHE A 41 -4.39 7.39 2.04
CA PHE A 41 -5.18 6.18 1.82
C PHE A 41 -6.26 6.33 0.73
N ASP A 42 -6.77 7.55 0.53
CA ASP A 42 -7.85 7.87 -0.42
C ASP A 42 -7.33 8.20 -1.83
N THR A 43 -6.03 8.02 -2.09
CA THR A 43 -5.45 8.23 -3.43
C THR A 43 -6.13 7.29 -4.44
N PRO A 44 -6.73 7.83 -5.53
CA PRO A 44 -7.47 7.02 -6.51
C PRO A 44 -6.59 5.97 -7.21
N ALA A 45 -7.19 4.84 -7.59
CA ALA A 45 -6.47 3.79 -8.32
C ALA A 45 -5.87 4.29 -9.65
N THR A 46 -6.52 5.25 -10.30
CA THR A 46 -6.04 5.89 -11.53
C THR A 46 -4.75 6.69 -11.31
N GLU A 47 -4.61 7.33 -10.16
CA GLU A 47 -3.40 8.06 -9.79
C GLU A 47 -2.26 7.10 -9.44
N ILE A 48 -2.56 6.05 -8.66
CA ILE A 48 -1.61 4.97 -8.36
C ILE A 48 -1.08 4.33 -9.64
N ALA A 49 -1.95 4.04 -10.61
CA ALA A 49 -1.56 3.49 -11.91
C ALA A 49 -0.64 4.43 -12.69
N ARG A 50 -0.89 5.76 -12.66
CA ARG A 50 -0.02 6.76 -13.30
C ARG A 50 1.38 6.80 -12.68
N LEU A 51 1.49 6.59 -11.36
CA LEU A 51 2.77 6.59 -10.64
C LEU A 51 3.64 5.35 -10.93
N LYS A 52 3.05 4.31 -11.54
CA LYS A 52 3.69 3.05 -11.97
C LYS A 52 4.56 2.40 -10.87
N PRO A 53 4.02 2.14 -9.67
CA PRO A 53 4.80 1.48 -8.63
C PRO A 53 5.04 0.00 -8.94
N ASN A 54 6.16 -0.52 -8.42
CA ASN A 54 6.46 -1.94 -8.45
C ASN A 54 5.74 -2.72 -7.33
N GLY A 55 5.24 -2.02 -6.31
CA GLY A 55 4.50 -2.62 -5.20
C GLY A 55 3.81 -1.56 -4.34
N LEU A 56 2.81 -2.00 -3.59
CA LEU A 56 2.06 -1.18 -2.64
C LEU A 56 2.21 -1.74 -1.23
N ILE A 57 2.34 -0.84 -0.25
CA ILE A 57 2.19 -1.16 1.16
C ILE A 57 0.99 -0.40 1.70
N LEU A 58 0.03 -1.13 2.27
CA LEU A 58 -1.09 -0.54 3.01
C LEU A 58 -0.68 -0.48 4.48
N SER A 59 -0.50 0.72 5.02
CA SER A 59 -0.06 0.88 6.40
C SER A 59 -1.09 0.37 7.41
N GLY A 60 -0.68 0.28 8.68
CA GLY A 60 -1.63 0.20 9.78
C GLY A 60 -2.43 1.50 9.92
N GLY A 61 -3.29 1.54 10.93
CA GLY A 61 -4.05 2.70 11.33
C GLY A 61 -4.67 2.43 12.71
N PRO A 62 -5.08 3.47 13.46
CA PRO A 62 -5.70 3.32 14.77
C PRO A 62 -7.17 2.89 14.71
N ALA A 63 -7.80 3.00 13.53
CA ALA A 63 -9.22 2.68 13.34
C ALA A 63 -9.48 1.17 13.28
N SER A 64 -10.72 0.76 13.58
CA SER A 64 -11.23 -0.56 13.19
C SER A 64 -11.84 -0.49 11.80
N VAL A 65 -11.66 -1.53 10.98
CA VAL A 65 -12.22 -1.58 9.61
C VAL A 65 -13.76 -1.58 9.62
N TYR A 66 -14.36 -1.94 10.75
CA TYR A 66 -15.82 -2.02 10.91
C TYR A 66 -16.44 -0.70 11.44
N ASP A 67 -15.63 0.29 11.81
CA ASP A 67 -16.14 1.55 12.35
C ASP A 67 -16.84 2.38 11.28
N LYS A 68 -17.89 3.11 11.66
CA LYS A 68 -18.58 4.02 10.76
C LYS A 68 -17.65 5.17 10.37
N GLY A 69 -17.29 5.23 9.09
CA GLY A 69 -16.34 6.22 8.56
C GLY A 69 -14.88 5.80 8.64
N ALA A 70 -14.60 4.51 8.83
CA ALA A 70 -13.25 3.97 8.77
C ALA A 70 -12.55 4.36 7.44
N PRO A 71 -11.22 4.59 7.44
CA PRO A 71 -10.47 4.91 6.21
C PRO A 71 -10.48 3.78 5.16
N HIS A 72 -11.16 3.98 4.04
CA HIS A 72 -11.18 3.02 2.92
C HIS A 72 -10.33 3.48 1.74
N LEU A 73 -9.66 2.52 1.09
CA LEU A 73 -8.97 2.72 -0.19
C LEU A 73 -9.94 2.55 -1.38
N ASP A 74 -9.53 2.97 -2.57
CA ASP A 74 -10.24 2.67 -3.83
C ASP A 74 -10.12 1.16 -4.17
N PRO A 75 -11.20 0.37 -4.14
CA PRO A 75 -11.13 -1.08 -4.35
C PRO A 75 -10.53 -1.48 -5.71
N LYS A 76 -10.57 -0.59 -6.71
CA LYS A 76 -9.96 -0.82 -8.03
C LYS A 76 -8.45 -1.01 -7.96
N ILE A 77 -7.80 -0.61 -6.86
CA ILE A 77 -6.38 -0.86 -6.60
C ILE A 77 -6.05 -2.35 -6.73
N PHE A 78 -6.92 -3.24 -6.24
CA PHE A 78 -6.69 -4.70 -6.29
C PHE A 78 -6.77 -5.26 -7.72
N SER A 79 -7.34 -4.52 -8.66
CA SER A 79 -7.42 -4.91 -10.07
C SER A 79 -6.24 -4.40 -10.91
N LEU A 80 -5.31 -3.62 -10.34
CA LEU A 80 -4.18 -3.04 -11.07
C LEU A 80 -3.04 -4.04 -11.37
N GLY A 81 -3.09 -5.25 -10.80
CA GLY A 81 -2.03 -6.26 -10.97
C GLY A 81 -0.70 -5.91 -10.28
N ILE A 82 -0.71 -4.93 -9.37
CA ILE A 82 0.44 -4.53 -8.57
C ILE A 82 0.48 -5.38 -7.29
N PRO A 83 1.64 -5.95 -6.89
CA PRO A 83 1.76 -6.64 -5.61
C PRO A 83 1.42 -5.75 -4.41
N VAL A 84 0.62 -6.26 -3.46
CA VAL A 84 0.16 -5.50 -2.29
C VAL A 84 0.55 -6.23 -1.00
N LEU A 85 1.16 -5.49 -0.06
CA LEU A 85 1.40 -5.92 1.31
C LEU A 85 0.52 -5.10 2.27
N GLY A 86 -0.36 -5.76 3.01
CA GLY A 86 -1.14 -5.14 4.08
C GLY A 86 -0.48 -5.32 5.45
N ILE A 87 -0.42 -4.26 6.26
CA ILE A 87 0.11 -4.31 7.63
C ILE A 87 -1.01 -3.93 8.61
N CYS A 88 -1.34 -4.82 9.55
CA CYS A 88 -2.38 -4.57 10.56
C CYS A 88 -3.71 -4.13 9.92
N TYR A 89 -4.11 -2.87 10.09
CA TYR A 89 -5.30 -2.29 9.44
C TYR A 89 -5.32 -2.51 7.92
N GLY A 90 -4.19 -2.32 7.23
CA GLY A 90 -4.09 -2.56 5.79
C GLY A 90 -4.37 -4.03 5.41
N MET A 91 -4.00 -4.99 6.27
CA MET A 91 -4.33 -6.41 6.07
C MET A 91 -5.81 -6.68 6.33
N GLN A 92 -6.40 -6.07 7.36
CA GLN A 92 -7.84 -6.17 7.63
C GLN A 92 -8.68 -5.59 6.47
N LEU A 93 -8.26 -4.46 5.90
CA LEU A 93 -8.88 -3.88 4.71
C LEU A 93 -8.82 -4.82 3.49
N MET A 94 -7.68 -5.48 3.27
CA MET A 94 -7.55 -6.48 2.20
C MET A 94 -8.53 -7.63 2.41
N ALA A 95 -8.59 -8.19 3.61
CA ALA A 95 -9.54 -9.27 3.94
C ALA A 95 -10.98 -8.81 3.68
N HIS A 96 -11.36 -7.63 4.18
CA HIS A 96 -12.70 -7.08 4.02
C HIS A 96 -13.11 -6.91 2.54
N HIS A 97 -12.24 -6.36 1.68
CA HIS A 97 -12.57 -6.11 0.26
C HIS A 97 -12.48 -7.36 -0.61
N LEU A 98 -11.73 -8.38 -0.19
CA LEU A 98 -11.53 -9.62 -0.94
C LEU A 98 -12.41 -10.77 -0.43
N GLY A 99 -13.39 -10.48 0.43
CA GLY A 99 -14.41 -11.44 0.89
C GLY A 99 -14.00 -12.32 2.08
N GLY A 100 -12.94 -11.96 2.80
CA GLY A 100 -12.55 -12.58 4.07
C GLY A 100 -13.41 -12.09 5.25
N GLN A 101 -13.39 -12.84 6.35
CA GLN A 101 -14.11 -12.58 7.60
C GLN A 101 -13.21 -12.81 8.81
#